data_AF-A0A4Q6BVR3-F1
#
_entry.id   AF-A0A4Q6BVR3-F1
#
_cell.length_a   1.000
_cell.length_b   1.000
_cell.length_c   1.000
_cell.angle_alpha   90.00
_cell.angle_beta   90.00
_cell.angle_gamma   90.00
#
_symmetry.space_group_name_H-M   'P 1'
#
loop_
_entity.id
_entity.type
_entity.pdbx_description
1 polymer ?
#
loop_
_entity_poly.entity_id
_entity_poly.type
_entity_poly.pdbx_seq_one_letter_code
_entity_poly.pdbx_strand_id
1 'polypeptide(L)'
;NLELRATEDSVVMLLGGEAIGKRFIFWNLVSSTEERIEEAKLDWARGPGAEGSRFPLIPGDSSEFIPLPEEPKKNPKGTSF
;
A
#
# COMPACT_ATOMS: atom_id res chain seq x y z
N ASN A 1 3.38 32.25 -4.51
CA ASN A 1 4.37 31.92 -3.48
C ASN A 1 3.64 31.12 -2.41
N LEU A 2 4.12 29.92 -2.05
CA LEU A 2 3.54 29.16 -0.94
C LEU A 2 4.29 29.55 0.34
N GLU A 3 3.56 29.99 1.37
CA GLU A 3 4.12 30.37 2.66
C GLU A 3 3.66 29.41 3.74
N LEU A 4 4.60 28.96 4.57
CA LEU A 4 4.36 28.13 5.74
C LEU A 4 5.03 28.81 6.95
N ARG A 5 4.27 29.02 8.02
CA ARG A 5 4.77 29.65 9.26
C ARG A 5 4.41 28.79 10.47
N ALA A 6 5.42 28.34 11.20
CA ALA A 6 5.25 27.75 12.53
C ALA A 6 5.31 28.86 13.60
N THR A 7 4.48 28.76 14.63
CA THR A 7 4.39 29.76 15.73
C THR A 7 5.02 29.28 17.04
N GLU A 8 5.44 28.02 17.08
CA GLU A 8 6.06 27.33 18.22
C GLU A 8 6.91 26.16 17.69
N ASP A 9 7.61 25.46 18.58
CA ASP A 9 8.45 24.30 18.22
C ASP A 9 7.63 23.23 17.50
N SER A 10 7.98 22.95 16.25
CA SER A 10 7.18 22.12 15.35
C SER A 10 8.05 21.20 14.50
N VAL A 11 7.55 20.00 14.20
CA VAL A 11 8.09 19.12 13.15
C VAL A 11 7.09 19.11 12.01
N VAL A 12 7.44 19.74 10.88
CA VAL A 12 6.54 19.90 9.73
C VAL A 12 7.11 19.23 8.50
N MET A 13 6.25 18.55 7.74
CA MET A 13 6.58 17.97 6.44
C MET A 13 5.62 18.53 5.38
N LEU A 14 6.19 19.15 4.34
CA LEU A 14 5.47 19.58 3.15
C LEU A 14 5.81 18.60 2.01
N LEU A 15 4.80 17.91 1.48
CA LEU A 15 4.94 17.03 0.32
C LEU A 15 4.01 17.51 -0.79
N GLY A 16 4.54 17.60 -1.99
CA GLY A 16 3.80 17.98 -3.18
C GLY A 16 4.52 17.51 -4.43
N GLY A 17 3.80 17.45 -5.55
CA GLY A 17 4.30 16.98 -6.82
C GLY A 17 3.20 17.00 -7.87
N GLU A 18 3.57 16.69 -9.11
CA GLU A 18 2.61 16.54 -10.20
C GLU A 18 1.63 15.39 -9.93
N ALA A 19 0.40 15.51 -10.42
CA ALA A 19 -0.61 14.48 -10.27
C ALA A 19 -0.18 13.20 -11.00
N ILE A 20 -0.11 12.09 -10.27
CA ILE A 20 0.35 10.79 -10.80
C ILE A 20 -0.75 10.01 -11.55
N GLY A 21 -1.96 10.55 -11.65
CA GLY A 21 -3.14 9.91 -12.24
C GLY A 21 -3.82 8.88 -11.34
N LYS A 22 -4.83 8.18 -11.87
CA LYS A 22 -5.63 7.19 -11.12
C LYS A 22 -4.75 6.06 -10.56
N ARG A 23 -5.03 5.61 -9.34
CA ARG A 23 -4.45 4.41 -8.74
C ARG A 23 -5.55 3.52 -8.19
N PHE A 24 -5.33 2.21 -8.32
CA PHE A 24 -6.13 1.19 -7.66
C PHE A 24 -5.36 0.76 -6.42
N ILE A 25 -6.03 0.82 -5.27
CA ILE A 25 -5.42 0.55 -3.97
C ILE A 25 -6.24 -0.54 -3.27
N PHE A 26 -5.58 -1.61 -2.85
CA PHE A 26 -6.16 -2.65 -2.02
C PHE A 26 -5.15 -3.05 -0.96
N TRP A 27 -5.46 -2.81 0.33
CA TRP A 27 -4.52 -3.08 1.42
C TRP A 27 -3.15 -2.41 1.13
N ASN A 28 -2.06 -3.18 1.08
CA ASN A 28 -0.70 -2.71 0.79
C ASN A 28 -0.35 -2.75 -0.72
N LEU A 29 -1.32 -3.04 -1.59
CA LEU A 29 -1.13 -3.15 -3.04
C LEU A 29 -1.59 -1.86 -3.73
N VAL A 30 -0.72 -1.26 -4.53
CA VAL A 30 -1.01 -0.05 -5.31
C VAL A 30 -0.57 -0.24 -6.76
N SER A 31 -1.46 0.02 -7.71
CA SER A 31 -1.18 -0.12 -9.15
C SER A 31 -1.93 0.94 -9.95
N SER A 32 -1.51 1.16 -11.20
CA SER A 32 -2.24 1.95 -12.18
C SER A 32 -3.36 1.16 -12.89
N THR A 33 -3.41 -0.16 -12.71
CA THR A 33 -4.42 -1.07 -13.30
C THR A 33 -4.99 -2.03 -12.25
N GLU A 34 -6.24 -2.41 -12.42
CA GLU A 34 -6.98 -3.28 -11.49
C GLU A 34 -6.51 -4.74 -11.60
N GLU A 35 -6.19 -5.21 -12.81
CA GLU A 35 -5.74 -6.58 -13.08
C GLU A 35 -4.45 -6.92 -12.31
N ARG A 36 -3.54 -5.95 -12.18
CA ARG A 36 -2.31 -6.11 -11.38
C ARG A 36 -2.59 -6.26 -9.89
N ILE A 37 -3.66 -5.64 -9.38
CA ILE A 37 -4.09 -5.83 -8.00
C ILE A 37 -4.60 -7.25 -7.79
N GLU A 38 -5.42 -7.76 -8.72
CA GLU A 38 -5.93 -9.13 -8.64
C GLU A 38 -4.81 -10.19 -8.77
N GLU A 39 -3.85 -10.01 -9.69
CA GLU A 39 -2.67 -10.87 -9.77
C GLU A 39 -1.88 -10.87 -8.45
N ALA A 40 -1.62 -9.69 -7.88
CA ALA A 40 -0.87 -9.58 -6.63
C ALA A 40 -1.63 -10.17 -5.43
N LYS A 41 -2.96 -10.10 -5.41
CA LYS A 41 -3.78 -10.79 -4.41
C LYS A 41 -3.58 -12.31 -4.49
N LEU A 42 -3.65 -12.88 -5.69
CA LEU A 42 -3.43 -14.32 -5.90
C LEU A 42 -2.03 -14.75 -5.48
N ASP A 43 -1.01 -13.97 -5.85
CA ASP A 43 0.38 -14.24 -5.48
C ASP A 43 0.61 -14.18 -3.97
N TRP A 44 0.01 -13.21 -3.28
CA TRP A 44 0.11 -13.09 -1.82
C TRP A 44 -0.64 -14.20 -1.10
N ALA A 45 -1.84 -14.57 -1.58
CA ALA A 45 -2.67 -15.62 -0.98
C ALA A 45 -2.01 -17.01 -1.01
N ARG A 46 -1.08 -17.27 -1.92
CA ARG A 46 -0.27 -18.50 -1.96
C ARG A 46 0.73 -18.59 -0.80
N GLY A 47 1.02 -17.48 -0.12
CA GLY A 47 2.01 -17.37 0.94
C GLY A 47 3.42 -17.02 0.43
N PRO A 48 4.30 -16.51 1.31
CA PRO A 48 5.64 -16.06 0.94
C PRO A 48 6.51 -17.24 0.49
N GLY A 49 7.25 -17.05 -0.60
CA GLY A 49 8.18 -18.05 -1.12
C GLY A 49 7.52 -19.23 -1.84
N ALA A 50 6.21 -19.16 -2.10
CA ALA A 50 5.55 -20.12 -2.99
C ALA A 50 6.17 -20.06 -4.40
N GLU A 51 6.36 -21.22 -5.01
CA GLU A 51 6.94 -21.33 -6.36
C GLU A 51 6.12 -20.52 -7.37
N GLY A 52 6.80 -19.64 -8.11
CA GLY A 52 6.17 -18.74 -9.07
C GLY A 52 5.40 -17.55 -8.47
N SER A 53 5.41 -17.35 -7.14
CA SER A 53 4.90 -16.10 -6.53
C SER A 53 5.91 -14.96 -6.69
N ARG A 54 5.40 -13.74 -6.87
CA ARG A 54 6.20 -12.51 -6.90
C ARG A 54 6.71 -12.10 -5.50
N PHE A 55 6.17 -12.68 -4.43
CA PHE A 55 6.52 -12.35 -3.06
C PHE A 55 7.46 -13.42 -2.46
N PRO A 56 8.78 -13.16 -2.41
CA PRO A 56 9.72 -14.11 -1.84
C PRO A 56 9.53 -14.22 -0.32
N LEU A 57 9.91 -15.37 0.24
CA LEU A 57 10.09 -15.49 1.67
C LEU A 57 11.34 -14.69 2.07
N ILE A 58 11.19 -13.80 3.05
CA ILE A 58 12.31 -13.03 3.57
C ILE A 58 13.16 -13.97 4.45
N PRO A 59 14.50 -14.03 4.26
CA PRO A 59 15.36 -14.87 5.07
C PRO A 59 15.19 -14.57 6.57
N GLY A 60 14.86 -15.60 7.34
CA GLY A 60 14.64 -15.49 8.80
C GLY A 60 13.20 -15.13 9.21
N ASP A 61 12.28 -14.90 8.28
CA ASP A 61 10.89 -14.49 8.54
C ASP A 61 9.88 -15.55 8.09
N SER A 62 10.09 -16.79 8.53
CA SER A 62 9.25 -17.94 8.16
C SER A 62 8.19 -18.29 9.20
N SER A 63 8.13 -17.57 10.31
CA SER A 63 7.28 -17.90 11.45
C SER A 63 5.88 -17.32 11.36
N GLU A 64 5.70 -16.21 10.65
CA GLU A 64 4.44 -15.46 10.65
C GLU A 64 4.03 -15.09 9.22
N PHE A 65 2.72 -15.03 8.99
CA PHE A 65 2.14 -14.60 7.72
C PHE A 65 0.84 -13.84 7.95
N ILE A 66 0.69 -12.70 7.28
CA ILE A 66 -0.52 -11.88 7.35
C ILE A 66 -1.36 -12.16 6.10
N PRO A 67 -2.51 -12.86 6.21
CA PRO A 67 -3.36 -13.14 5.06
C PRO A 67 -4.01 -11.86 4.51
N LEU A 68 -4.50 -11.92 3.27
CA LEU A 68 -5.34 -10.85 2.73
C LEU A 68 -6.60 -10.68 3.60
N PRO A 69 -7.10 -9.45 3.77
CA PRO A 69 -8.40 -9.24 4.40
C PRO A 69 -9.53 -9.64 3.44
N GLU A 70 -10.64 -10.13 3.98
CA GLU A 70 -11.85 -10.49 3.20
C GLU A 70 -12.50 -9.28 2.52
N GLU A 71 -12.41 -8.11 3.16
CA GLU A 71 -12.80 -6.82 2.59
C GLU A 71 -11.61 -5.85 2.62
N PRO A 72 -11.47 -4.94 1.63
CA PRO A 72 -10.51 -3.85 1.78
C PRO A 72 -10.82 -3.07 3.06
N LYS A 73 -9.79 -2.75 3.86
CA LYS A 73 -9.97 -1.94 5.08
C LYS A 73 -10.68 -0.64 4.69
N LYS A 74 -11.95 -0.52 5.08
CA LYS A 74 -12.69 0.74 4.95
C LYS A 74 -11.93 1.78 5.75
N ASN A 75 -11.49 2.83 5.08
CA ASN A 75 -10.84 3.94 5.73
C ASN A 75 -11.86 4.55 6.72
N PRO A 76 -11.62 4.57 8.04
CA PRO A 76 -12.62 5.03 9.01
C PRO A 76 -13.00 6.51 8.82
N LYS A 77 -12.26 7.26 8.00
CA LYS A 77 -12.53 8.65 7.62
C LYS A 77 -13.13 8.84 6.22
N GLY A 78 -13.65 7.79 5.59
CA GLY A 78 -14.48 7.92 4.38
C GLY A 78 -13.79 8.53 3.14
N THR A 79 -12.46 8.60 3.12
CA THR A 79 -11.72 9.05 1.95
C THR A 79 -11.36 7.82 1.12
N SER A 80 -12.23 7.51 0.15
CA SER A 80 -11.91 6.61 -0.96
C SER A 80 -10.90 7.30 -1.87
N PHE A 81 -9.78 6.63 -2.14
CA PHE A 81 -8.89 6.98 -3.25
C PHE A 81 -9.30 6.20 -4.50
#